data_AF-A0A962IBS6-F1
#
_entry.id   AF-A0A962IBS6-F1
#
_cell.length_a   1.000
_cell.length_b   1.000
_cell.length_c   1.000
_cell.angle_alpha   90.00
_cell.angle_beta   90.00
_cell.angle_gamma   90.00
#
_symmetry.space_group_name_H-M   'P 1'
#
loop_
_entity.id
_entity.type
_entity.pdbx_description
1 polymer ?
#
loop_
_entity_poly.entity_id
_entity_poly.type
_entity_poly.pdbx_seq_one_letter_code
_entity_poly.pdbx_strand_id
1 'polypeptide(L)'
;MFDSRFLARSLAIALLLTPCLGASYPLSLSHHVVSGYGFPVGGGMLAVDLSGDGVDEILFTSFGLSPLLAVFQGEGSDWRRRQLFLLPERDSRTQLHAWSLPNETRIVSVALHQTYPAPPFTIVDIYAGWPLAHQSSYTIDAEVIDSLVADTDGDGEAELLLLGGDSLRVLHPATGALLWSVSGTGTDMLVDQLDDDPAPEIVISGPFGKVIDGVTRTVEYEHTWSFGSRLASGRIGASGQR
;
A
#
# COMPACT_ATOMS: atom_id res chain seq x y z
N MET A 1 35.91 -0.20 -22.91
CA MET A 1 34.87 -1.03 -23.53
C MET A 1 34.23 -1.82 -22.40
N PHE A 2 33.15 -1.29 -21.82
CA PHE A 2 32.47 -1.90 -20.67
C PHE A 2 31.46 -2.93 -21.21
N ASP A 3 31.57 -4.18 -20.77
CA ASP A 3 30.66 -5.27 -21.11
C ASP A 3 29.36 -5.10 -20.31
N SER A 4 28.33 -4.55 -20.95
CA SER A 4 27.01 -4.32 -20.37
C SER A 4 26.11 -5.54 -20.55
N ARG A 5 26.41 -6.64 -19.86
CA ARG A 5 25.44 -7.74 -19.70
C ARG A 5 24.51 -7.42 -18.53
N PHE A 6 23.50 -6.60 -18.80
CA PHE A 6 22.35 -6.50 -17.92
C PHE A 6 21.67 -7.88 -17.86
N LEU A 7 21.84 -8.58 -16.75
CA LEU A 7 21.04 -9.75 -16.41
C LEU A 7 19.59 -9.28 -16.24
N ALA A 8 18.74 -9.52 -17.25
CA ALA A 8 17.30 -9.39 -17.11
C ALA A 8 16.84 -10.37 -16.03
N ARG A 9 16.34 -9.85 -14.91
CA ARG A 9 15.77 -10.64 -13.82
C ARG A 9 14.25 -10.54 -13.88
N SER A 10 13.57 -11.64 -13.60
CA SER A 10 12.14 -11.82 -13.79
C SER A 10 11.35 -11.65 -12.49
N LEU A 11 10.16 -11.07 -12.57
CA LEU A 11 9.16 -11.07 -11.50
C LEU A 11 8.20 -12.25 -11.70
N ALA A 12 7.95 -13.02 -10.64
CA ALA A 12 6.92 -14.05 -10.60
C ALA A 12 5.77 -13.58 -9.70
N ILE A 13 4.55 -13.50 -10.23
CA ILE A 13 3.33 -13.25 -9.46
C ILE A 13 2.65 -14.60 -9.22
N ALA A 14 2.40 -14.95 -7.97
CA ALA A 14 1.62 -16.13 -7.60
C ALA A 14 0.35 -15.71 -6.86
N LEU A 15 -0.81 -15.91 -7.48
CA LEU A 15 -2.10 -15.77 -6.80
C LEU A 15 -2.43 -17.08 -6.08
N LEU A 16 -2.63 -17.04 -4.76
CA LEU A 16 -3.16 -18.15 -3.98
C LEU A 16 -4.66 -17.94 -3.77
N LEU A 17 -5.49 -18.76 -4.42
CA LEU A 17 -6.92 -18.84 -4.12
C LEU A 17 -7.16 -20.02 -3.17
N THR A 18 -7.87 -19.77 -2.06
CA THR A 18 -8.24 -20.82 -1.10
C THR A 18 -9.32 -21.71 -1.72
N PRO A 19 -9.11 -23.04 -1.83
CA PRO A 19 -10.11 -23.92 -2.42
C PRO A 19 -11.31 -24.03 -1.47
N CYS A 20 -12.48 -23.60 -1.93
CA CYS A 20 -13.74 -24.04 -1.33
C CYS A 20 -13.91 -25.54 -1.65
N LEU A 21 -14.14 -26.35 -0.62
CA LEU A 21 -14.15 -27.81 -0.69
C LEU A 21 -15.12 -28.33 -1.76
N GLY A 22 -14.58 -28.88 -2.86
CA GLY A 22 -15.38 -29.69 -3.81
C GLY A 22 -14.95 -29.63 -5.27
N ALA A 23 -14.23 -28.60 -5.70
CA ALA A 23 -13.73 -28.48 -7.06
C ALA A 23 -12.20 -28.52 -7.07
N SER A 24 -11.62 -29.58 -7.63
CA SER A 24 -10.21 -29.62 -8.00
C SER A 24 -10.00 -28.68 -9.18
N TYR A 25 -9.87 -27.38 -8.92
CA TYR A 25 -9.32 -26.47 -9.90
C TYR A 25 -7.83 -26.80 -10.02
N PRO A 26 -7.33 -27.21 -11.19
CA PRO A 26 -5.90 -27.22 -11.38
C PRO A 26 -5.43 -25.78 -11.17
N LEU A 27 -4.66 -25.55 -10.11
CA LEU A 27 -3.91 -24.31 -9.90
C LEU A 27 -2.90 -24.23 -11.04
N SER A 28 -3.34 -23.70 -12.19
CA SER A 28 -2.46 -23.38 -13.29
C SER A 28 -1.76 -22.08 -12.90
N LEU A 29 -0.56 -22.21 -12.35
CA LEU A 29 0.30 -21.07 -12.11
C LEU A 29 0.88 -20.63 -13.47
N SER A 30 0.25 -19.66 -14.11
CA SER A 30 0.80 -19.00 -15.30
C SER A 30 1.85 -17.97 -14.87
N HIS A 31 3.10 -18.20 -15.26
CA HIS A 31 4.20 -17.27 -14.99
C HIS A 31 4.35 -16.28 -16.15
N HIS A 32 4.18 -14.98 -15.89
CA HIS A 32 4.43 -13.91 -16.87
C HIS A 32 5.65 -13.10 -16.45
N VAL A 33 6.69 -13.13 -17.28
CA VAL A 33 7.89 -12.31 -17.08
C VAL A 33 7.67 -10.96 -17.75
N VAL A 34 7.60 -9.91 -16.94
CA VAL A 34 7.61 -8.54 -17.44
C VAL A 34 9.04 -7.99 -17.41
N SER A 35 9.69 -8.00 -18.57
CA SER A 35 11.05 -7.46 -18.71
C SER A 35 11.09 -5.94 -18.47
N GLY A 36 12.17 -5.46 -17.84
CA GLY A 36 12.43 -4.03 -17.64
C GLY A 36 12.01 -3.49 -16.26
N TYR A 37 11.48 -4.32 -15.38
CA TYR A 37 11.14 -3.93 -14.02
C TYR A 37 12.05 -4.63 -13.01
N GLY A 38 12.64 -3.85 -12.11
CA GLY A 38 13.44 -4.36 -11.00
C GLY A 38 12.57 -5.02 -9.92
N PHE A 39 13.20 -5.45 -8.83
CA PHE A 39 12.48 -6.00 -7.68
C PHE A 39 11.42 -5.01 -7.17
N PRO A 40 10.17 -5.43 -6.93
CA PRO A 40 9.13 -4.57 -6.32
C PRO A 40 9.41 -4.31 -4.82
N VAL A 41 10.66 -4.44 -4.37
CA VAL A 41 11.02 -4.39 -2.95
C VAL A 41 10.70 -2.99 -2.42
N GLY A 42 9.64 -2.93 -1.63
CA GLY A 42 9.15 -1.71 -1.00
C GLY A 42 8.25 -0.83 -1.87
N GLY A 43 8.14 -1.09 -3.19
CA GLY A 43 7.48 -0.25 -4.20
C GLY A 43 5.95 -0.25 -4.22
N GLY A 44 5.31 -1.07 -3.39
CA GLY A 44 3.88 -1.31 -3.44
C GLY A 44 3.46 -2.08 -4.70
N MET A 45 2.55 -3.02 -4.53
CA MET A 45 1.80 -3.63 -5.61
C MET A 45 0.34 -3.58 -5.20
N LEU A 46 -0.52 -3.25 -6.15
CA LEU A 46 -1.95 -3.10 -5.91
C LEU A 46 -2.71 -3.85 -6.99
N ALA A 47 -3.76 -4.56 -6.60
CA ALA A 47 -4.76 -5.10 -7.51
C ALA A 47 -6.07 -4.36 -7.24
N VAL A 48 -6.61 -3.67 -8.23
CA VAL A 48 -7.85 -2.91 -8.09
C VAL A 48 -8.51 -2.65 -9.44
N ASP A 49 -9.84 -2.71 -9.50
CA ASP A 49 -10.64 -2.30 -10.66
C ASP A 49 -10.61 -0.77 -10.81
N LEU A 50 -9.72 -0.28 -11.68
CA LEU A 50 -9.62 1.13 -12.06
C LEU A 50 -10.61 1.52 -13.14
N SER A 51 -10.98 0.56 -13.98
CA SER A 51 -11.80 0.81 -15.18
C SER A 51 -13.30 0.72 -14.91
N GLY A 52 -13.69 0.12 -13.79
CA GLY A 52 -15.08 -0.14 -13.41
C GLY A 52 -15.70 -1.30 -14.19
N ASP A 53 -14.89 -2.18 -14.80
CA ASP A 53 -15.35 -3.31 -15.62
C ASP A 53 -15.45 -4.62 -14.84
N GLY A 54 -15.16 -4.60 -13.54
CA GLY A 54 -15.16 -5.75 -12.65
C GLY A 54 -13.91 -6.63 -12.75
N VAL A 55 -12.88 -6.20 -13.50
CA VAL A 55 -11.58 -6.87 -13.60
C VAL A 55 -10.50 -6.00 -12.98
N ASP A 56 -9.82 -6.53 -11.97
CA ASP A 56 -8.72 -5.80 -11.34
C ASP A 56 -7.55 -5.55 -12.30
N GLU A 57 -7.06 -4.33 -12.32
CA GLU A 57 -5.74 -3.99 -12.83
C GLU A 57 -4.67 -4.25 -11.76
N ILE A 58 -3.50 -4.70 -12.21
CA ILE A 58 -2.30 -4.79 -11.36
C ILE A 58 -1.44 -3.56 -11.60
N LEU A 59 -1.18 -2.82 -10.52
CA LEU A 59 -0.26 -1.70 -10.48
C LEU A 59 0.98 -2.08 -9.68
N PHE A 60 2.13 -1.60 -10.09
CA PHE A 60 3.34 -1.66 -9.27
C PHE A 60 4.27 -0.51 -9.62
N THR A 61 5.12 -0.12 -8.67
CA THR A 61 6.20 0.84 -8.95
C THR A 61 7.53 0.14 -9.14
N SER A 62 8.36 0.68 -10.05
CA SER A 62 9.74 0.27 -10.16
C SER A 62 10.61 1.00 -9.14
N PHE A 63 11.59 0.32 -8.57
CA PHE A 63 12.64 0.98 -7.78
C PHE A 63 13.71 1.61 -8.70
N GLY A 64 14.19 2.82 -8.38
CA GLY A 64 15.32 3.47 -9.07
C GLY A 64 15.17 5.00 -9.11
N LEU A 65 16.10 5.66 -9.81
CA LEU A 65 16.18 7.14 -9.95
C LEU A 65 14.98 7.78 -10.69
N SER A 66 14.05 6.96 -11.20
CA SER A 66 12.85 7.41 -11.90
C SER A 66 11.79 6.30 -11.77
N PRO A 67 11.09 6.22 -10.63
CA PRO A 67 10.12 5.17 -10.42
C PRO A 67 9.01 5.33 -11.46
N LEU A 68 8.74 4.23 -12.17
CA LEU A 68 7.65 4.12 -13.12
C LEU A 68 6.45 3.53 -12.39
N LEU A 69 5.26 4.07 -12.65
CA LEU A 69 4.01 3.40 -12.34
C LEU A 69 3.54 2.67 -13.60
N ALA A 70 3.46 1.35 -13.51
CA ALA A 70 2.99 0.51 -14.60
C ALA A 70 1.64 -0.10 -14.24
N VAL A 71 0.72 -0.09 -15.20
CA VAL A 71 -0.63 -0.65 -15.05
C VAL A 71 -0.82 -1.79 -16.04
N PHE A 72 -1.20 -2.95 -15.54
CA PHE A 72 -1.47 -4.17 -16.31
C PHE A 72 -2.91 -4.60 -16.12
N GLN A 73 -3.55 -5.03 -17.19
CA GLN A 73 -4.90 -5.61 -17.16
C GLN A 73 -4.86 -7.03 -17.70
N GLY A 74 -5.60 -7.93 -17.08
CA GLY A 74 -5.84 -9.27 -17.58
C GLY A 74 -6.83 -9.25 -18.75
N GLU A 75 -6.50 -9.93 -19.85
CA GLU A 75 -7.39 -10.20 -20.98
C GLU A 75 -7.43 -11.72 -21.20
N GLY A 76 -8.33 -12.41 -20.51
CA GLY A 76 -8.38 -13.87 -20.53
C GLY A 76 -7.16 -14.51 -19.86
N SER A 77 -6.35 -15.24 -20.61
CA SER A 77 -5.08 -15.83 -20.11
C SER A 77 -3.87 -14.93 -20.30
N ASP A 78 -4.03 -13.78 -20.95
CA ASP A 78 -2.94 -12.87 -21.28
C ASP A 78 -2.96 -11.63 -20.37
N TRP A 79 -1.78 -11.04 -20.15
CA TRP A 79 -1.64 -9.77 -19.44
C TRP A 79 -1.11 -8.71 -20.40
N ARG A 80 -1.75 -7.54 -20.41
CA ARG A 80 -1.32 -6.41 -21.25
C ARG A 80 -1.02 -5.18 -20.40
N ARG A 81 0.13 -4.56 -20.68
CA ARG A 81 0.46 -3.24 -20.15
C ARG A 81 -0.49 -2.22 -20.78
N ARG A 82 -1.34 -1.61 -19.95
CA ARG A 82 -2.29 -0.57 -20.36
C ARG A 82 -1.66 0.81 -20.33
N GLN A 83 -0.95 1.10 -19.26
CA GLN A 83 -0.34 2.41 -19.04
C GLN A 83 1.04 2.26 -18.42
N LEU A 84 1.86 3.28 -18.69
CA LEU A 84 3.17 3.46 -18.11
C LEU A 84 3.45 4.95 -18.05
N PHE A 85 3.73 5.48 -16.86
CA PHE A 85 4.17 6.85 -16.72
C PHE A 85 5.21 6.99 -15.61
N LEU A 86 6.00 8.05 -15.73
CA LEU A 86 7.04 8.42 -14.78
C LEU A 86 6.39 9.07 -13.56
N LEU A 87 6.77 8.61 -12.37
CA LEU A 87 6.47 9.32 -11.14
C LEU A 87 7.54 10.40 -10.95
N PRO A 88 7.16 11.69 -10.91
CA PRO A 88 8.13 12.79 -10.90
C PRO A 88 8.92 12.85 -9.59
N GLU A 89 10.24 13.07 -9.70
CA GLU A 89 11.14 13.50 -8.60
C GLU A 89 11.16 12.57 -7.38
N ARG A 90 11.48 11.29 -7.60
CA ARG A 90 11.51 10.30 -6.51
C ARG A 90 12.79 9.49 -6.55
N ASP A 91 13.52 9.55 -5.47
CA ASP A 91 14.79 8.85 -5.32
C ASP A 91 14.65 7.57 -4.47
N SER A 92 13.43 7.21 -4.05
CA SER A 92 13.25 6.18 -3.03
C SER A 92 11.95 5.35 -3.14
N ARG A 93 11.67 4.60 -2.07
CA ARG A 93 10.52 3.72 -1.87
C ARG A 93 9.22 4.50 -2.09
N THR A 94 8.41 4.05 -3.05
CA THR A 94 7.02 4.51 -3.23
C THR A 94 6.10 3.42 -2.72
N GLN A 95 5.12 3.72 -1.90
CA GLN A 95 4.01 2.83 -1.56
C GLN A 95 2.79 3.19 -2.40
N LEU A 96 1.95 2.21 -2.72
CA LEU A 96 0.72 2.40 -3.50
C LEU A 96 -0.46 1.90 -2.69
N HIS A 97 -1.53 2.68 -2.65
CA HIS A 97 -2.78 2.37 -1.98
C HIS A 97 -3.96 2.64 -2.89
N ALA A 98 -4.98 1.79 -2.84
CA ALA A 98 -6.29 2.11 -3.39
C ALA A 98 -7.06 2.96 -2.38
N TRP A 99 -7.80 3.93 -2.88
CA TRP A 99 -8.78 4.70 -2.14
C TRP A 99 -10.09 4.64 -2.93
N SER A 100 -10.98 3.75 -2.53
CA SER A 100 -12.26 3.53 -3.20
C SER A 100 -13.31 4.51 -2.67
N LEU A 101 -13.94 5.23 -3.57
CA LEU A 101 -15.10 6.09 -3.32
C LEU A 101 -16.32 5.46 -4.01
N PRO A 102 -17.56 5.85 -3.66
CA PRO A 102 -18.77 5.21 -4.17
C PRO A 102 -18.88 5.10 -5.69
N ASN A 103 -18.22 5.99 -6.45
CA ASN A 103 -18.28 6.03 -7.91
C ASN A 103 -16.90 6.08 -8.59
N GLU A 104 -15.81 6.00 -7.84
CA GLU A 104 -14.46 6.09 -8.41
C GLU A 104 -13.41 5.42 -7.53
N THR A 105 -12.41 4.81 -8.17
CA THR A 105 -11.19 4.36 -7.50
C THR A 105 -10.12 5.42 -7.69
N ARG A 106 -9.47 5.82 -6.60
CA ARG A 106 -8.26 6.64 -6.60
C ARG A 106 -7.06 5.80 -6.23
N ILE A 107 -5.91 6.16 -6.77
CA ILE A 107 -4.62 5.62 -6.35
C ILE A 107 -3.87 6.69 -5.59
N VAL A 108 -3.48 6.37 -4.35
CA VAL A 108 -2.60 7.20 -3.55
C VAL A 108 -1.21 6.60 -3.62
N SER A 109 -0.24 7.39 -4.05
CA SER A 109 1.16 7.01 -3.96
C SER A 109 1.86 7.82 -2.88
N VAL A 110 2.61 7.16 -2.01
CA VAL A 110 3.34 7.78 -0.89
C VAL A 110 4.81 7.50 -1.09
N ALA A 111 5.62 8.52 -1.36
CA ALA A 111 7.04 8.35 -1.62
C ALA A 111 7.90 9.23 -0.73
N LEU A 112 8.92 8.62 -0.14
CA LEU A 112 9.95 9.36 0.55
C LEU A 112 10.84 10.07 -0.49
N HIS A 113 11.15 11.33 -0.24
CA HIS A 113 12.08 12.12 -1.03
C HIS A 113 13.30 12.43 -0.16
N GLN A 114 14.46 11.92 -0.55
CA GLN A 114 15.71 12.07 0.20
C GLN A 114 16.57 13.15 -0.46
N THR A 115 16.59 14.34 0.13
CA THR A 115 17.44 15.45 -0.31
C THR A 115 18.60 15.66 0.64
N TYR A 116 19.81 15.21 0.36
CA TYR A 116 20.96 15.65 1.17
C TYR A 116 21.41 17.05 0.73
N PRO A 117 21.59 18.03 1.64
CA PRO A 117 21.62 17.92 3.11
C PRO A 117 20.32 18.29 3.83
N ALA A 118 19.21 18.52 3.13
CA ALA A 118 17.93 18.82 3.75
C ALA A 118 17.32 17.60 4.49
N PRO A 119 16.42 17.81 5.45
CA PRO A 119 15.63 16.72 6.01
C PRO A 119 14.84 16.00 4.91
N PRO A 120 14.66 14.67 4.99
CA PRO A 120 13.79 13.96 4.06
C PRO A 120 12.33 14.38 4.29
N PHE A 121 11.56 14.43 3.22
CA PHE A 121 10.12 14.70 3.26
C PHE A 121 9.38 13.66 2.43
N THR A 122 8.07 13.57 2.60
CA THR A 122 7.23 12.63 1.86
C THR A 122 6.38 13.39 0.83
N ILE A 123 6.32 12.86 -0.38
CA ILE A 123 5.43 13.32 -1.46
C ILE A 123 4.26 12.35 -1.52
N VAL A 124 3.05 12.89 -1.49
CA VAL A 124 1.82 12.14 -1.74
C VAL A 124 1.22 12.60 -3.06
N ASP A 125 1.04 11.68 -4.00
CA ASP A 125 0.32 11.95 -5.25
C ASP A 125 -0.98 11.16 -5.29
N ILE A 126 -2.00 11.79 -5.85
CA ILE A 126 -3.31 11.19 -6.07
C ILE A 126 -3.54 11.04 -7.57
N TYR A 127 -3.94 9.85 -7.98
CA TYR A 127 -4.34 9.54 -9.35
C TYR A 127 -5.78 9.05 -9.37
N ALA A 128 -6.50 9.34 -10.45
CA ALA A 128 -7.89 8.91 -10.62
C ALA A 128 -8.25 8.73 -12.11
N GLY A 129 -9.35 8.04 -12.33
CA GLY A 129 -9.96 7.84 -13.65
C GLY A 129 -9.33 6.70 -14.46
N TRP A 130 -9.96 6.42 -15.61
CA TRP A 130 -9.46 5.50 -16.61
C TRP A 130 -9.49 6.14 -18.01
N PRO A 131 -8.34 6.40 -18.66
CA PRO A 131 -6.98 6.12 -18.20
C PRO A 131 -6.59 6.88 -16.93
N LEU A 132 -5.59 6.37 -16.21
CA LEU A 132 -5.19 6.85 -14.90
C LEU A 132 -4.43 8.16 -15.07
N ALA A 133 -4.89 9.22 -14.41
CA ALA A 133 -4.32 10.55 -14.52
C ALA A 133 -3.99 11.12 -13.14
N HIS A 134 -2.86 11.82 -13.04
CA HIS A 134 -2.50 12.60 -11.85
C HIS A 134 -3.54 13.69 -11.60
N GLN A 135 -4.00 13.82 -10.36
CA GLN A 135 -5.02 14.77 -9.94
C GLN A 135 -4.40 15.87 -9.07
N SER A 136 -3.62 15.48 -8.06
CA SER A 136 -3.04 16.40 -7.09
C SER A 136 -1.80 15.81 -6.43
N SER A 137 -1.04 16.70 -5.79
CA SER A 137 0.15 16.37 -5.02
C SER A 137 0.22 17.24 -3.78
N TYR A 138 0.76 16.73 -2.68
CA TYR A 138 1.15 17.51 -1.51
C TYR A 138 2.37 16.89 -0.82
N THR A 139 3.07 17.70 -0.03
CA THR A 139 4.24 17.27 0.72
C THR A 139 3.98 17.23 2.21
N ILE A 140 4.72 16.37 2.89
CA ILE A 140 4.65 16.15 4.33
C ILE A 140 6.07 16.21 4.86
N ASP A 141 6.30 17.11 5.82
CA ASP A 141 7.58 17.23 6.52
C ASP A 141 7.74 16.10 7.55
N ALA A 142 7.94 14.89 7.03
CA ALA A 142 8.21 13.68 7.78
C ALA A 142 8.82 12.61 6.88
N GLU A 143 9.75 11.84 7.46
CA GLU A 143 10.13 10.54 6.93
C GLU A 143 9.03 9.53 7.24
N VAL A 144 8.47 8.92 6.20
CA VAL A 144 7.46 7.87 6.31
C VAL A 144 8.12 6.51 6.13
N ILE A 145 7.99 5.66 7.15
CA ILE A 145 8.46 4.28 7.17
C ILE A 145 7.40 3.37 6.53
N ASP A 146 6.14 3.59 6.90
CA ASP A 146 5.01 2.85 6.37
C ASP A 146 3.77 3.73 6.19
N SER A 147 2.88 3.35 5.28
CA SER A 147 1.63 4.07 5.03
C SER A 147 0.49 3.14 4.68
N LEU A 148 -0.74 3.60 4.88
CA LEU A 148 -1.95 2.84 4.57
C LEU A 148 -3.12 3.80 4.29
N VAL A 149 -4.09 3.37 3.49
CA VAL A 149 -5.38 4.07 3.34
C VAL A 149 -6.48 3.17 3.89
N ALA A 150 -7.22 3.64 4.89
CA ALA A 150 -8.35 2.92 5.49
C ALA A 150 -9.28 3.89 6.21
N ASP A 151 -10.55 3.50 6.31
CA ASP A 151 -11.51 4.07 7.24
C ASP A 151 -11.16 3.60 8.66
N THR A 152 -10.72 4.52 9.51
CA THR A 152 -10.24 4.22 10.87
C THR A 152 -11.29 4.47 11.93
N ASP A 153 -12.34 5.25 11.64
CA ASP A 153 -13.34 5.60 12.65
C ASP A 153 -14.76 5.07 12.32
N GLY A 154 -14.89 4.32 11.23
CA GLY A 154 -16.10 3.64 10.80
C GLY A 154 -17.14 4.57 10.19
N ASP A 155 -16.76 5.78 9.78
CA ASP A 155 -17.67 6.77 9.20
C ASP A 155 -17.92 6.59 7.68
N GLY A 156 -17.17 5.67 7.05
CA GLY A 156 -17.25 5.34 5.64
C GLY A 156 -16.36 6.21 4.73
N GLU A 157 -15.65 7.19 5.28
CA GLU A 157 -14.58 7.92 4.61
C GLU A 157 -13.23 7.29 4.98
N ALA A 158 -12.27 7.32 4.05
CA ALA A 158 -10.95 6.75 4.31
C ALA A 158 -9.96 7.84 4.72
N GLU A 159 -9.06 7.50 5.65
CA GLU A 159 -7.92 8.31 6.03
C GLU A 159 -6.62 7.80 5.40
N LEU A 160 -5.64 8.69 5.28
CA LEU A 160 -4.26 8.34 5.00
C LEU A 160 -3.47 8.26 6.32
N LEU A 161 -3.02 7.06 6.66
CA LEU A 161 -2.19 6.79 7.82
C LEU A 161 -0.72 6.79 7.40
N LEU A 162 0.11 7.50 8.16
CA LEU A 162 1.54 7.64 7.92
C LEU A 162 2.32 7.37 9.20
N LEU A 163 3.04 6.26 9.21
CA LEU A 163 3.92 5.87 10.31
C LEU A 163 5.31 6.38 10.02
N GLY A 164 5.74 7.37 10.78
CA GLY A 164 7.09 7.91 10.75
C GLY A 164 7.98 7.35 11.85
N GLY A 165 9.15 7.96 12.01
CA GLY A 165 10.12 7.58 13.04
C GLY A 165 9.67 7.85 14.49
N ASP A 166 8.73 8.77 14.71
CA ASP A 166 8.33 9.25 16.04
C ASP A 166 6.82 9.29 16.30
N SER A 167 6.02 9.19 15.24
CA SER A 167 4.57 9.33 15.32
C SER A 167 3.87 8.54 14.24
N LEU A 168 2.64 8.12 14.56
CA LEU A 168 1.60 7.85 13.57
C LEU A 168 0.81 9.14 13.35
N ARG A 169 0.70 9.56 12.10
CA ARG A 169 -0.11 10.71 11.66
C ARG A 169 -1.26 10.21 10.80
N VAL A 170 -2.46 10.71 11.06
CA VAL A 170 -3.67 10.39 10.29
C VAL A 170 -4.16 11.65 9.61
N LEU A 171 -4.25 11.59 8.29
CA LEU A 171 -4.47 12.74 7.42
C LEU A 171 -5.71 12.51 6.54
N HIS A 172 -6.35 13.58 6.13
CA HIS A 172 -7.32 13.52 5.03
C HIS A 172 -6.58 13.24 3.71
N PRO A 173 -6.90 12.16 2.99
CA PRO A 173 -6.10 11.67 1.86
C PRO A 173 -6.09 12.64 0.67
N ALA A 174 -7.14 13.46 0.49
CA ALA A 174 -7.20 14.39 -0.65
C ALA A 174 -6.36 15.66 -0.46
N THR A 175 -6.19 16.10 0.79
CA THR A 175 -5.70 17.44 1.12
C THR A 175 -4.44 17.43 1.96
N GLY A 176 -4.08 16.29 2.57
CA GLY A 176 -2.99 16.19 3.53
C GLY A 176 -3.26 16.89 4.86
N ALA A 177 -4.50 17.33 5.12
CA ALA A 177 -4.85 17.98 6.37
C ALA A 177 -4.73 16.98 7.53
N LEU A 178 -4.00 17.36 8.59
CA LEU A 178 -3.85 16.55 9.79
C LEU A 178 -5.19 16.44 10.52
N LEU A 179 -5.68 15.21 10.68
CA LEU A 179 -6.86 14.90 11.47
C LEU A 179 -6.49 14.68 12.93
N TRP A 180 -5.49 13.82 13.16
CA TRP A 180 -4.92 13.57 14.49
C TRP A 180 -3.56 12.86 14.39
N SER A 181 -2.85 12.77 15.52
CA SER A 181 -1.57 12.05 15.62
C SER A 181 -1.37 11.46 17.00
N VAL A 182 -0.60 10.37 17.08
CA VAL A 182 -0.20 9.71 18.32
C VAL A 182 1.30 9.40 18.29
N SER A 183 1.97 9.59 19.42
CA SER A 183 3.39 9.29 19.55
C SER A 183 3.63 7.78 19.53
N GLY A 184 4.58 7.36 18.70
CA GLY A 184 4.87 5.95 18.50
C GLY A 184 5.77 5.77 17.30
N THR A 185 6.59 4.73 17.34
CA THR A 185 7.46 4.36 16.24
C THR A 185 7.19 2.92 15.85
N GLY A 186 7.40 2.59 14.59
CA GLY A 186 7.19 1.25 14.10
C GLY A 186 7.81 1.00 12.74
N THR A 187 7.61 -0.21 12.24
CA THR A 187 8.16 -0.71 10.98
C THR A 187 7.07 -1.15 10.01
N ASP A 188 5.86 -1.40 10.50
CA ASP A 188 4.71 -1.88 9.74
C ASP A 188 3.43 -1.48 10.49
N MET A 189 2.33 -1.25 9.78
CA MET A 189 1.01 -1.04 10.39
C MET A 189 -0.07 -1.87 9.70
N LEU A 190 -1.17 -2.13 10.43
CA LEU A 190 -2.39 -2.72 9.88
C LEU A 190 -3.61 -2.00 10.48
N VAL A 191 -4.72 -1.98 9.73
CA VAL A 191 -6.03 -1.55 10.24
C VAL A 191 -7.01 -2.71 10.05
N ASP A 192 -7.61 -3.18 11.14
CA ASP A 192 -8.64 -4.24 11.12
C ASP A 192 -9.46 -4.17 12.41
N GLN A 193 -10.66 -4.76 12.38
CA GLN A 193 -11.52 -4.90 13.55
C GLN A 193 -11.12 -6.12 14.38
N LEU A 194 -10.58 -5.88 15.58
CA LEU A 194 -10.05 -6.85 16.55
C LEU A 194 -10.97 -7.09 17.75
N ASP A 195 -12.02 -6.29 17.92
CA ASP A 195 -13.04 -6.47 18.95
C ASP A 195 -14.49 -6.31 18.44
N ASP A 196 -15.42 -6.02 19.35
CA ASP A 196 -16.87 -6.00 19.11
C ASP A 196 -17.42 -4.59 18.81
N ASP A 197 -16.61 -3.55 18.89
CA ASP A 197 -17.04 -2.20 18.56
C ASP A 197 -17.01 -1.95 17.03
N PRO A 198 -17.63 -0.89 16.51
CA PRO A 198 -17.68 -0.65 15.06
C PRO A 198 -16.42 -0.01 14.47
N ALA A 199 -15.51 0.52 15.29
CA ALA A 199 -14.31 1.22 14.88
C ALA A 199 -13.12 0.26 14.75
N PRO A 200 -12.44 0.17 13.60
CA PRO A 200 -11.29 -0.72 13.49
C PRO A 200 -10.08 -0.19 14.28
N GLU A 201 -9.30 -1.13 14.83
CA GLU A 201 -8.05 -0.79 15.49
C GLU A 201 -6.90 -0.62 14.50
N ILE A 202 -5.99 0.27 14.86
CA ILE A 202 -4.71 0.46 14.20
C ILE A 202 -3.64 -0.29 15.00
N VAL A 203 -3.09 -1.33 14.39
CA VAL A 203 -1.98 -2.10 14.97
C VAL A 203 -0.67 -1.59 14.42
N ILE A 204 0.25 -1.22 15.30
CA ILE A 204 1.61 -0.82 14.94
C ILE A 204 2.57 -1.89 15.44
N SER A 205 3.43 -2.39 14.55
CA SER A 205 4.57 -3.19 14.95
C SER A 205 5.84 -2.36 14.95
N GLY A 206 6.68 -2.53 15.96
CA GLY A 206 7.91 -1.76 16.15
C GLY A 206 8.75 -2.33 17.29
N PRO A 207 9.56 -1.51 17.97
CA PRO A 207 10.19 -1.90 19.24
C PRO A 207 9.17 -2.38 20.29
N PHE A 208 7.99 -1.76 20.28
CA PHE A 208 6.83 -2.11 21.10
C PHE A 208 5.63 -2.33 20.17
N GLY A 209 4.82 -3.35 20.45
CA GLY A 209 3.55 -3.56 19.75
C GLY A 209 2.49 -2.65 20.35
N LYS A 210 1.73 -1.94 19.52
CA LYS A 210 0.63 -1.07 19.96
C LYS A 210 -0.66 -1.39 19.20
N VAL A 211 -1.78 -1.29 19.89
CA VAL A 211 -3.13 -1.32 19.33
C VAL A 211 -3.81 -0.03 19.76
N ILE A 212 -4.40 0.67 18.79
CA ILE A 212 -4.97 2.01 18.96
C ILE A 212 -6.36 1.98 18.36
N ASP A 213 -7.37 2.31 19.16
CA ASP A 213 -8.75 2.49 18.68
C ASP A 213 -8.79 3.73 17.77
N GLY A 214 -9.35 3.58 16.56
CA GLY A 214 -9.35 4.66 15.57
C GLY A 214 -10.35 5.79 15.84
N VAL A 215 -11.44 5.54 16.58
CA VAL A 215 -12.41 6.57 17.03
C VAL A 215 -11.87 7.33 18.23
N THR A 216 -11.54 6.63 19.32
CA THR A 216 -11.11 7.26 20.57
C THR A 216 -9.68 7.75 20.50
N ARG A 217 -8.88 7.19 19.58
CA ARG A 217 -7.46 7.51 19.36
C ARG A 217 -6.61 7.19 20.59
N THR A 218 -7.10 6.29 21.44
CA THR A 218 -6.43 5.87 22.66
C THR A 218 -5.68 4.57 22.44
N VAL A 219 -4.53 4.42 23.11
CA VAL A 219 -3.79 3.15 23.11
C VAL A 219 -4.50 2.19 24.04
N GLU A 220 -5.11 1.16 23.48
CA GLU A 220 -5.85 0.16 24.25
C GLU A 220 -4.96 -0.98 24.74
N TYR A 221 -3.93 -1.30 23.95
CA TYR A 221 -2.97 -2.33 24.28
C TYR A 221 -1.56 -1.92 23.88
N GLU A 222 -0.61 -2.14 24.79
CA GLU A 222 0.82 -1.98 24.54
C GLU A 222 1.57 -3.22 25.03
N HIS A 223 2.34 -3.81 24.13
CA HIS A 223 3.16 -4.98 24.41
C HIS A 223 4.62 -4.57 24.51
N THR A 224 5.35 -5.14 25.47
CA THR A 224 6.77 -4.83 25.72
C THR A 224 7.69 -5.26 24.58
N TRP A 225 7.20 -6.05 23.63
CA TRP A 225 7.92 -6.49 22.44
C TRP A 225 7.14 -6.20 21.17
N SER A 226 7.85 -6.20 20.05
CA SER A 226 7.30 -6.16 18.69
C SER A 226 6.26 -7.26 18.41
N PHE A 227 5.32 -6.97 17.50
CA PHE A 227 4.47 -7.99 16.86
C PHE A 227 5.15 -8.64 15.63
N GLY A 228 6.42 -8.33 15.37
CA GLY A 228 7.19 -8.85 14.26
C GLY A 228 7.51 -7.77 13.22
N SER A 229 8.22 -8.12 12.15
CA SER A 229 8.56 -7.14 11.09
C SER A 229 7.44 -6.92 10.07
N ARG A 230 6.42 -7.77 10.10
CA ARG A 230 5.27 -7.74 9.19
C ARG A 230 4.00 -8.09 9.93
N LEU A 231 2.96 -7.32 9.68
CA LEU A 231 1.62 -7.53 10.16
C LEU A 231 0.75 -8.07 9.04
N ALA A 232 -0.15 -8.98 9.41
CA ALA A 232 -1.21 -9.46 8.55
C ALA A 232 -2.36 -9.88 9.46
N SER A 233 -3.58 -9.54 9.07
CA SER A 233 -4.78 -10.00 9.75
C SER A 233 -5.58 -10.94 8.85
N GLY A 234 -6.45 -11.72 9.47
CA GLY A 234 -7.30 -12.68 8.78
C GLY A 234 -7.95 -13.65 9.74
N ARG A 235 -9.07 -14.23 9.33
CA ARG A 235 -9.74 -15.27 10.12
C ARG A 235 -8.96 -16.57 10.01
N ILE A 236 -8.46 -17.08 11.14
CA ILE A 236 -7.73 -18.35 11.20
C ILE A 236 -8.61 -19.38 11.92
N GLY A 237 -9.00 -20.44 11.21
CA GLY A 237 -9.77 -21.56 11.77
C GLY A 237 -11.29 -21.40 11.72
N ALA A 238 -12.00 -22.48 12.06
CA ALA A 238 -13.46 -22.58 11.91
C ALA A 238 -14.27 -21.80 12.95
N SER A 239 -13.69 -21.57 14.14
CA SER A 239 -14.32 -20.71 15.16
C SER A 239 -14.32 -19.25 14.74
N GLY A 240 -13.43 -18.86 13.83
CA GLY A 240 -13.41 -17.53 13.22
C GLY A 240 -13.38 -16.39 14.23
N GLN A 241 -12.96 -16.64 15.49
CA GLN A 241 -12.60 -15.58 16.40
C GLN A 241 -11.52 -14.78 15.68
N ARG A 242 -11.85 -13.51 15.44
CA ARG A 242 -10.88 -12.53 14.98
C ARG A 242 -9.89 -12.28 16.09
#